data_AF-A0A345H755-F1
#
_entry.id   AF-A0A345H755-F1
#
_cell.length_a   1.000
_cell.length_b   1.000
_cell.length_c   1.000
_cell.angle_alpha   90.00
_cell.angle_beta   90.00
_cell.angle_gamma   90.00
#
_symmetry.space_group_name_H-M   'P 1'
#
loop_
_entity.id
_entity.type
_entity.pdbx_description
1 polymer ?
#
loop_
_entity_poly.entity_id
_entity_poly.type
_entity_poly.pdbx_seq_one_letter_code
_entity_poly.pdbx_strand_id
1 'polypeptide(L)'
;MTNFNDNPKKFIIKENPSSINLNILENIIRKVNPKAINIDTDNEELVIIDDKKGEPKRQDGFTILRDSFMGRTYSHYIVNWSNFSRVKDLTCEISDPKSGMMIELKMSFEVSCIESRGENVILFFKNNLNEALTILKHTITSWVRSFVNNHPDFLTEFVSLENKLNREIIDKISKHIGLSVVNMITNPFKVADSNIDSLFEHIAIVHSTPCEIKDSTIEVKNKIVLNLKDRRIFSLKKIENPEEWIKRKVDTIIQNELIKKTFRDVVDGFKSKYKKNISSELEKAVREIGYSVEHIISIPSEEIEEFINGFTFTIGEEDTFETSQAGIKIRLSVTVEGKGTRINGIHKKYIKPKKSIIDAIKKMTKEIISKQMRKVIPSDYYSSSRKVFSVIKEKITLKLFENFKLDENDFSISISFLDTDIKERFDLLKAERGRIIIYSNDNVACYEIKFNIIDVSNWDSFHKNQIKYYGNTSLEYKDISSDIKSNIELAFKYNDSTSLKEKDARDIDLYITRLFENTQSKITNEYGVLLGEPYLTRILVCNGNTNNPVIGALTKKREELTELLVEAIVSDDEERKRELNSSIEKINKSIQMILQDSLELPLNQSNYGVKSIDYYEEE
;
A
#
# COMPACT_ATOMS: atom_id res chain seq x y z
N MET A 1 -13.31 49.65 -37.76
CA MET A 1 -12.27 50.03 -36.78
C MET A 1 -12.73 51.30 -36.08
N THR A 2 -13.48 51.15 -34.99
CA THR A 2 -13.84 52.26 -34.12
C THR A 2 -12.64 52.56 -33.23
N ASN A 3 -12.07 53.76 -33.35
CA ASN A 3 -11.09 54.28 -32.40
C ASN A 3 -11.73 54.29 -31.01
N PHE A 4 -11.40 53.29 -30.20
CA PHE A 4 -11.66 53.37 -28.76
C PHE A 4 -10.79 54.50 -28.23
N ASN A 5 -11.44 55.62 -27.96
CA ASN A 5 -10.84 56.79 -27.36
C ASN A 5 -10.31 56.35 -25.99
N ASP A 6 -8.99 56.22 -25.88
CA ASP A 6 -8.27 55.72 -24.70
C ASP A 6 -8.28 56.81 -23.62
N ASN A 7 -9.46 57.08 -23.07
CA ASN A 7 -9.59 57.97 -21.93
C ASN A 7 -8.81 57.35 -20.76
N PRO A 8 -7.83 58.08 -20.18
CA PRO A 8 -7.01 57.57 -19.10
C PRO A 8 -7.90 57.11 -17.94
N LYS A 9 -7.52 56.00 -17.29
CA LYS A 9 -8.20 55.49 -16.08
C LYS A 9 -8.29 56.64 -15.07
N LYS A 10 -9.51 57.11 -14.77
CA LYS A 10 -9.75 58.18 -13.81
C LYS A 10 -10.21 57.56 -12.50
N PHE A 11 -9.33 57.54 -11.51
CA PHE A 11 -9.67 57.07 -10.18
C PHE A 11 -10.51 58.12 -9.44
N ILE A 12 -11.51 57.67 -8.70
CA ILE A 12 -12.30 58.53 -7.82
C ILE A 12 -11.79 58.31 -6.40
N ILE A 13 -11.34 59.39 -5.76
CA ILE A 13 -10.89 59.36 -4.37
C ILE A 13 -11.81 60.21 -3.49
N LYS A 14 -12.48 59.57 -2.53
CA LYS A 14 -13.35 60.22 -1.56
C LYS A 14 -12.68 60.28 -0.19
N GLU A 15 -12.87 61.41 0.49
CA GLU A 15 -12.45 61.62 1.88
C GLU A 15 -13.61 61.24 2.81
N ASN A 16 -13.39 60.34 3.77
CA ASN A 16 -14.42 59.97 4.75
C ASN A 16 -14.25 60.80 6.03
N PRO A 17 -15.31 61.37 6.64
CA PRO A 17 -15.19 62.07 7.91
C PRO A 17 -14.71 61.09 9.00
N SER A 18 -13.54 61.36 9.56
CA SER A 18 -12.87 60.49 10.52
C SER A 18 -13.04 61.05 11.92
N SER A 19 -13.42 60.21 12.89
CA SER A 19 -13.69 60.57 14.30
C SER A 19 -12.41 60.80 15.11
N ILE A 20 -11.55 61.69 14.63
CA ILE A 20 -10.20 61.83 15.14
C ILE A 20 -10.08 63.08 16.02
N ASN A 21 -9.30 62.97 17.10
CA ASN A 21 -8.94 64.08 17.98
C ASN A 21 -8.29 65.21 17.16
N LEU A 22 -8.89 66.40 17.18
CA LEU A 22 -8.43 67.58 16.43
C LEU A 22 -7.06 68.07 16.92
N ASN A 23 -6.67 67.70 18.14
CA ASN A 23 -5.47 68.17 18.81
C ASN A 23 -4.27 67.23 18.65
N ILE A 24 -4.28 66.33 17.66
CA ILE A 24 -3.22 65.31 17.49
C ILE A 24 -1.82 65.93 17.46
N LEU A 25 -1.64 67.10 16.83
CA LEU A 25 -0.32 67.71 16.68
C LEU A 25 0.09 68.64 17.83
N GLU A 26 -0.74 68.85 18.86
CA GLU A 26 -0.40 69.73 20.00
C GLU A 26 0.88 69.28 20.73
N ASN A 27 1.17 67.98 20.73
CA ASN A 27 2.39 67.43 21.32
C ASN A 27 3.66 67.77 20.54
N ILE A 28 3.53 68.11 19.25
CA ILE A 28 4.63 68.44 18.33
C ILE A 28 4.73 69.95 18.13
N ILE A 29 3.61 70.64 18.04
CA ILE A 29 3.55 72.07 17.75
C ILE A 29 2.39 72.68 18.53
N ARG A 30 2.70 73.66 19.39
CA ARG A 30 1.70 74.39 20.16
C ARG A 30 1.94 75.89 20.10
N LYS A 31 0.86 76.65 19.93
CA LYS A 31 0.91 78.11 20.07
C LYS A 31 0.95 78.45 21.56
N VAL A 32 1.90 79.28 21.98
CA VAL A 32 2.09 79.63 23.39
C VAL A 32 1.96 81.12 23.63
N ASN A 33 1.58 81.47 24.87
CA ASN A 33 1.62 82.85 25.33
C ASN A 33 3.06 83.19 25.76
N PRO A 34 3.69 84.26 25.24
CA PRO A 34 5.07 84.59 25.55
C PRO A 34 5.35 84.85 27.03
N LYS A 35 4.33 85.16 27.83
CA LYS A 35 4.48 85.38 29.28
C LYS A 35 4.58 84.08 30.10
N ALA A 36 4.27 82.93 29.51
CA ALA A 36 4.18 81.64 30.21
C ALA A 36 5.03 80.55 29.54
N ILE A 37 6.11 80.95 28.85
CA ILE A 37 6.97 80.02 28.11
C ILE A 37 7.92 79.31 29.08
N ASN A 38 7.76 77.99 29.21
CA ASN A 38 8.78 77.08 29.68
C ASN A 38 9.15 76.16 28.52
N ILE A 39 10.42 76.14 28.12
CA ILE A 39 10.93 75.37 26.97
C ILE A 39 11.95 74.38 27.51
N ASP A 40 11.77 73.12 27.14
CA ASP A 40 12.80 72.10 27.31
C ASP A 40 13.87 72.29 26.22
N THR A 41 15.03 72.85 26.55
CA THR A 41 16.11 73.13 25.58
C THR A 41 16.62 71.92 24.84
N ASP A 42 16.44 70.73 25.42
CA ASP A 42 16.99 69.50 24.84
C ASP A 42 16.06 68.94 23.75
N ASN A 43 14.79 69.36 23.74
CA ASN A 43 13.73 68.75 22.92
C ASN A 43 12.78 69.73 22.24
N GLU A 44 12.83 71.02 22.60
CA GLU A 44 11.90 72.05 22.16
C GLU A 44 12.60 73.31 21.61
N GLU A 45 12.00 73.91 20.58
CA GLU A 45 12.47 75.12 19.92
C GLU A 45 11.36 76.15 19.91
N LEU A 46 11.70 77.39 20.28
CA LEU A 46 10.82 78.54 20.14
C LEU A 46 10.95 79.11 18.74
N VAL A 47 9.85 79.09 17.99
CA VAL A 47 9.77 79.74 16.70
C VAL A 47 8.82 80.91 16.80
N ILE A 48 9.30 82.08 16.39
CA ILE A 48 8.53 83.34 16.40
C ILE A 48 8.17 83.68 14.96
N ILE A 49 6.89 83.91 14.70
CA ILE A 49 6.40 84.35 13.39
C ILE A 49 5.91 85.79 13.50
N ASP A 50 6.46 86.67 12.66
CA ASP A 50 5.89 88.00 12.40
C ASP A 50 4.56 87.80 11.68
N ASP A 51 3.40 88.04 12.31
CA ASP A 51 2.10 87.70 11.75
C ASP A 51 1.84 88.43 10.42
N LYS A 52 2.47 89.60 10.22
CA LYS A 52 2.32 90.41 9.00
C LYS A 52 3.18 89.92 7.85
N LYS A 53 4.46 89.64 8.12
CA LYS A 53 5.39 89.14 7.09
C LYS A 53 5.24 87.66 6.83
N GLY A 54 4.87 86.93 7.87
CA GLY A 54 4.73 85.51 7.83
C GLY A 54 6.03 84.72 7.83
N GLU A 55 7.17 85.39 7.99
CA GLU A 55 8.50 84.82 8.01
C GLU A 55 8.79 84.27 9.42
N PRO A 56 9.07 82.97 9.56
CA PRO A 56 9.53 82.43 10.82
C PRO A 56 10.95 82.92 11.11
N LYS A 57 11.20 83.17 12.39
CA LYS A 57 12.53 83.44 12.90
C LYS A 57 12.83 82.50 14.03
N ARG A 58 13.87 81.70 13.85
CA ARG A 58 14.57 81.04 14.95
C ARG A 58 15.24 82.06 15.83
N GLN A 59 15.06 81.87 17.13
CA GLN A 59 15.72 82.70 18.10
C GLN A 59 16.74 81.86 18.86
N ASP A 60 18.02 82.06 18.53
CA ASP A 60 19.13 81.54 19.30
C ASP A 60 19.23 82.33 20.61
N GLY A 61 18.59 81.81 21.67
CA GLY A 61 18.60 82.39 23.01
C GLY A 61 17.27 83.03 23.45
N PHE A 62 17.05 83.03 24.77
CA PHE A 62 15.74 83.27 25.42
C PHE A 62 15.26 84.73 25.50
N THR A 63 15.75 85.65 24.64
CA THR A 63 15.35 87.06 24.71
C THR A 63 13.97 87.27 24.07
N ILE A 64 12.90 86.84 24.74
CA ILE A 64 11.51 86.93 24.23
C ILE A 64 11.23 88.34 23.69
N LEU A 65 11.00 88.43 22.37
CA LEU A 65 10.53 89.65 21.75
C LEU A 65 9.13 89.96 22.31
N ARG A 66 8.93 91.15 22.89
CA ARG A 66 7.62 91.53 23.45
C ARG A 66 6.53 91.41 22.37
N ASP A 67 5.35 90.96 22.82
CA ASP A 67 4.11 90.74 22.02
C ASP A 67 3.81 91.81 20.96
N SER A 68 4.22 93.06 21.25
CA SER A 68 4.20 94.14 20.27
C SER A 68 5.43 95.01 20.41
N PHE A 69 6.16 95.17 19.30
CA PHE A 69 7.21 96.16 19.15
C PHE A 69 7.00 96.86 17.80
N MET A 70 6.77 98.18 17.82
CA MET A 70 6.46 98.99 16.64
C MET A 70 5.24 98.51 15.81
N GLY A 71 4.14 98.11 16.45
CA GLY A 71 2.88 97.78 15.77
C GLY A 71 2.88 96.44 14.99
N ARG A 72 3.88 95.59 15.21
CA ARG A 72 3.89 94.21 14.71
C ARG A 72 3.38 93.27 15.79
N THR A 73 2.54 92.30 15.42
CA THR A 73 2.14 91.19 16.29
C THR A 73 2.96 89.96 15.94
N TYR A 74 3.36 89.23 16.97
CA TYR A 74 4.15 88.02 16.83
C TYR A 74 3.43 86.82 17.44
N SER A 75 3.29 85.76 16.66
CA SER A 75 2.84 84.47 17.17
C SER A 75 4.04 83.64 17.61
N HIS A 76 3.96 83.11 18.83
CA HIS A 76 5.01 82.27 19.42
C HIS A 76 4.57 80.81 19.39
N TYR A 77 5.42 79.95 18.84
CA TYR A 77 5.19 78.52 18.74
C TYR A 77 6.30 77.75 19.42
N ILE A 78 5.95 76.75 20.22
CA ILE A 78 6.90 75.75 20.67
C ILE A 78 6.77 74.54 19.75
N VAL A 79 7.90 74.13 19.18
CA VAL A 79 8.02 72.92 18.38
C VAL A 79 8.82 71.89 19.17
N ASN A 80 8.27 70.70 19.35
CA ASN A 80 8.90 69.59 20.03
C ASN A 80 9.26 68.50 19.01
N TRP A 81 10.54 68.10 18.94
CA TRP A 81 11.02 67.06 18.02
C TRP A 81 11.16 65.67 18.65
N SER A 82 11.10 65.57 19.99
CA SER A 82 11.20 64.29 20.68
C SER A 82 9.84 63.61 20.88
N ASN A 83 8.76 64.38 20.88
CA ASN A 83 7.40 63.88 21.00
C ASN A 83 6.86 63.34 19.68
N PHE A 84 6.06 62.28 19.80
CA PHE A 84 5.33 61.69 18.69
C PHE A 84 3.83 61.96 18.82
N SER A 85 3.21 62.22 17.68
CA SER A 85 1.76 62.29 17.53
C SER A 85 1.29 61.14 16.64
N ARG A 86 0.33 60.37 17.14
CA ARG A 86 -0.22 59.23 16.38
C ARG A 86 -1.40 59.67 15.54
N VAL A 87 -1.26 59.54 14.22
CA VAL A 87 -2.36 59.66 13.26
C VAL A 87 -2.95 58.27 13.07
N LYS A 88 -4.23 58.10 13.43
CA LYS A 88 -4.95 56.83 13.27
C LYS A 88 -6.00 56.94 12.18
N ASP A 89 -6.14 55.87 11.40
CA ASP A 89 -7.27 55.65 10.49
C ASP A 89 -7.52 56.79 9.49
N LEU A 90 -6.45 57.37 8.94
CA LEU A 90 -6.55 58.26 7.79
C LEU A 90 -7.05 57.43 6.60
N THR A 91 -8.29 57.69 6.19
CA THR A 91 -9.02 56.92 5.18
C THR A 91 -9.02 57.61 3.83
N CYS A 92 -8.67 56.86 2.79
CA CYS A 92 -8.85 57.24 1.38
C CYS A 92 -9.61 56.12 0.65
N GLU A 93 -10.80 56.40 0.12
CA GLU A 93 -11.52 55.43 -0.72
C GLU A 93 -11.04 55.60 -2.16
N ILE A 94 -10.43 54.59 -2.77
CA ILE A 94 -9.93 54.61 -4.15
C ILE A 94 -10.81 53.67 -4.96
N SER A 95 -11.45 54.17 -6.02
CA SER A 95 -12.25 53.34 -6.92
C SER A 95 -11.81 53.48 -8.37
N ASP A 96 -11.81 52.35 -9.09
CA ASP A 96 -11.62 52.29 -10.54
C ASP A 96 -12.98 52.02 -11.20
N PRO A 97 -13.54 53.01 -11.91
CA PRO A 97 -14.83 52.86 -12.55
C PRO A 97 -14.83 51.83 -13.69
N LYS A 98 -13.68 51.49 -14.29
CA LYS A 98 -13.61 50.51 -15.39
C LYS A 98 -13.71 49.08 -14.86
N SER A 99 -13.00 48.75 -13.77
CA SER A 99 -13.00 47.41 -13.17
C SER A 99 -14.10 47.21 -12.12
N GLY A 100 -14.73 48.30 -11.66
CA GLY A 100 -15.66 48.30 -10.53
C GLY A 100 -14.97 47.95 -9.20
N MET A 101 -13.64 47.92 -9.17
CA MET A 101 -12.87 47.65 -7.94
C MET A 101 -12.83 48.90 -7.08
N MET A 102 -12.90 48.70 -5.76
CA MET A 102 -12.75 49.76 -4.77
C MET A 102 -11.88 49.23 -3.63
N ILE A 103 -10.95 50.07 -3.18
CA ILE A 103 -10.11 49.82 -2.01
C ILE A 103 -10.28 51.01 -1.07
N GLU A 104 -10.70 50.74 0.17
CA GLU A 104 -10.60 51.70 1.27
C GLU A 104 -9.20 51.61 1.89
N LEU A 105 -8.33 52.58 1.61
CA LEU A 105 -6.98 52.63 2.17
C LEU A 105 -7.01 53.31 3.54
N LYS A 106 -6.72 52.56 4.62
CA LYS A 106 -6.52 53.11 5.97
C LYS A 106 -5.04 53.24 6.28
N MET A 107 -4.61 54.45 6.57
CA MET A 107 -3.24 54.77 6.97
C MET A 107 -3.20 55.12 8.45
N SER A 108 -2.34 54.44 9.20
CA SER A 108 -1.99 54.80 10.58
C SER A 108 -0.49 54.96 10.68
N PHE A 109 -0.02 56.02 11.31
CA PHE A 109 1.40 56.33 11.44
C PHE A 109 1.66 57.27 12.62
N GLU A 110 2.91 57.34 13.05
CA GLU A 110 3.36 58.30 14.06
C GLU A 110 4.22 59.36 13.38
N VAL A 111 3.99 60.61 13.75
CA VAL A 111 4.78 61.74 13.27
C VAL A 111 5.52 62.41 14.40
N SER A 112 6.70 62.97 14.12
CA SER A 112 7.41 63.91 14.99
C SER A 112 7.97 65.06 14.14
N CYS A 113 8.36 66.18 14.75
CA CYS A 113 9.07 67.21 14.00
C CYS A 113 10.50 66.77 13.73
N ILE A 114 11.01 67.00 12.51
CA ILE A 114 12.44 66.87 12.23
C ILE A 114 13.14 68.06 12.88
N GLU A 115 14.21 67.80 13.64
CA GLU A 115 15.05 68.84 14.22
C GLU A 115 15.48 69.84 13.13
N SER A 116 15.45 71.14 13.44
CA SER A 116 15.70 72.19 12.46
C SER A 116 14.71 72.31 11.31
N ARG A 117 13.51 71.73 11.39
CA ARG A 117 12.42 71.94 10.41
C ARG A 117 11.12 72.46 11.03
N GLY A 118 11.14 72.91 12.28
CA GLY A 118 9.95 73.43 12.96
C GLY A 118 9.28 74.58 12.20
N GLU A 119 10.08 75.44 11.57
CA GLU A 119 9.59 76.53 10.71
C GLU A 119 8.70 76.03 9.57
N ASN A 120 9.08 74.94 8.90
CA ASN A 120 8.30 74.35 7.80
C ASN A 120 6.96 73.81 8.31
N VAL A 121 6.97 73.15 9.47
CA VAL A 121 5.77 72.59 10.10
C VAL A 121 4.81 73.72 10.44
N ILE A 122 5.30 74.81 11.05
CA ILE A 122 4.46 75.95 11.39
C ILE A 122 3.94 76.64 10.13
N LEU A 123 4.80 76.90 9.13
CA LEU A 123 4.39 77.51 7.86
C LEU A 123 3.31 76.69 7.15
N PHE A 124 3.41 75.37 7.19
CA PHE A 124 2.44 74.46 6.60
C PHE A 124 1.07 74.54 7.30
N PHE A 125 1.03 74.72 8.63
CA PHE A 125 -0.21 74.80 9.42
C PHE A 125 -0.65 76.23 9.79
N LYS A 126 0.10 77.24 9.34
CA LYS A 126 0.11 78.62 9.87
C LYS A 126 -1.25 79.28 10.03
N ASN A 127 -2.19 78.97 9.16
CA ASN A 127 -3.49 79.63 9.16
C ASN A 127 -4.52 78.94 10.05
N ASN A 128 -4.36 77.65 10.39
CA ASN A 128 -5.33 76.88 11.18
C ASN A 128 -4.67 75.66 11.85
N LEU A 129 -3.95 75.87 12.96
CA LEU A 129 -3.43 74.77 13.80
C LEU A 129 -4.56 73.86 14.34
N ASN A 130 -5.72 74.43 14.61
CA ASN A 130 -6.92 73.69 15.04
C ASN A 130 -7.47 72.75 13.93
N GLU A 131 -7.05 72.95 12.68
CA GLU A 131 -7.42 72.10 11.53
C GLU A 131 -6.22 71.33 10.97
N ALA A 132 -5.11 71.25 11.72
CA ALA A 132 -3.87 70.70 11.20
C ALA A 132 -4.02 69.26 10.71
N LEU A 133 -4.84 68.45 11.38
CA LEU A 133 -5.18 67.11 10.90
C LEU A 133 -5.93 67.12 9.57
N THR A 134 -6.89 68.02 9.39
CA THR A 134 -7.66 68.17 8.14
C THR A 134 -6.73 68.56 6.99
N ILE A 135 -5.82 69.51 7.23
CA ILE A 135 -4.81 69.96 6.25
C ILE A 135 -3.88 68.79 5.88
N LEU A 136 -3.36 68.07 6.88
CA LEU A 136 -2.50 66.91 6.67
C LEU A 136 -3.21 65.82 5.86
N LYS A 137 -4.46 65.52 6.21
CA LYS A 137 -5.30 64.53 5.52
C LYS A 137 -5.55 64.88 4.07
N HIS A 138 -5.95 66.11 3.80
CA HIS A 138 -6.19 66.58 2.44
C HIS A 138 -4.92 66.48 1.59
N THR A 139 -3.77 66.85 2.17
CA THR A 139 -2.46 66.80 1.51
C THR A 139 -2.05 65.37 1.19
N ILE A 140 -2.12 64.46 2.16
CA ILE A 140 -1.81 63.03 1.94
C ILE A 140 -2.77 62.43 0.91
N THR A 141 -4.06 62.74 0.98
CA THR A 141 -5.05 62.27 0.00
C THR A 141 -4.72 62.75 -1.42
N SER A 142 -4.26 64.00 -1.57
CA SER A 142 -3.79 64.53 -2.85
C SER A 142 -2.55 63.80 -3.37
N TRP A 143 -1.61 63.44 -2.50
CA TRP A 143 -0.44 62.64 -2.88
C TRP A 143 -0.79 61.21 -3.25
N VAL A 144 -1.68 60.55 -2.50
CA VAL A 144 -2.23 59.23 -2.87
C VAL A 144 -2.89 59.32 -4.24
N ARG A 145 -3.70 60.36 -4.49
CA ARG A 145 -4.34 60.58 -5.80
C ARG A 145 -3.33 60.72 -6.93
N SER A 146 -2.27 61.50 -6.72
CA SER A 146 -1.18 61.66 -7.67
C SER A 146 -0.48 60.33 -7.96
N PHE A 147 -0.15 59.56 -6.91
CA PHE A 147 0.47 58.24 -7.02
C PHE A 147 -0.37 57.27 -7.83
N VAL A 148 -1.66 57.14 -7.47
CA VAL A 148 -2.60 56.24 -8.12
C VAL A 148 -2.81 56.62 -9.59
N ASN A 149 -2.89 57.91 -9.91
CA ASN A 149 -3.00 58.36 -11.31
C ASN A 149 -1.76 58.01 -12.15
N ASN A 150 -0.57 57.95 -11.53
CA ASN A 150 0.67 57.54 -12.19
C ASN A 150 0.83 56.01 -12.26
N HIS A 151 -0.04 55.26 -11.59
CA HIS A 151 -0.03 53.81 -11.50
C HIS A 151 -1.41 53.24 -11.91
N PRO A 152 -1.72 53.16 -13.21
CA PRO A 152 -3.04 52.74 -13.71
C PRO A 152 -3.48 51.34 -13.25
N ASP A 153 -2.55 50.51 -12.80
CA ASP A 153 -2.78 49.16 -12.30
C ASP A 153 -2.71 49.08 -10.77
N PHE A 154 -2.83 50.23 -10.08
CA PHE A 154 -2.70 50.33 -8.63
C PHE A 154 -3.59 49.35 -7.86
N LEU A 155 -4.86 49.18 -8.27
CA LEU A 155 -5.78 48.29 -7.55
C LEU A 155 -5.44 46.80 -7.76
N THR A 156 -4.92 46.44 -8.94
CA THR A 156 -4.54 45.05 -9.26
C THR A 156 -3.15 44.69 -8.74
N GLU A 157 -2.27 45.69 -8.60
CA GLU A 157 -0.88 45.55 -8.13
C GLU A 157 -0.67 46.19 -6.75
N PHE A 158 -1.73 46.34 -5.96
CA PHE A 158 -1.67 47.06 -4.68
C PHE A 158 -0.55 46.53 -3.78
N VAL A 159 -0.42 45.20 -3.67
CA VAL A 159 0.58 44.56 -2.80
C VAL A 159 2.02 44.91 -3.21
N SER A 160 2.33 44.95 -4.50
CA SER A 160 3.66 45.34 -4.98
C SER A 160 3.90 46.86 -4.90
N LEU A 161 2.84 47.66 -4.99
CA LEU A 161 2.92 49.12 -5.01
C LEU A 161 2.76 49.77 -3.62
N GLU A 162 2.25 49.05 -2.62
CA GLU A 162 2.02 49.53 -1.26
C GLU A 162 3.30 50.08 -0.62
N ASN A 163 4.39 49.32 -0.68
CA ASN A 163 5.67 49.76 -0.15
C ASN A 163 6.22 50.99 -0.88
N LYS A 164 5.89 51.16 -2.17
CA LYS A 164 6.31 52.31 -2.96
C LYS A 164 5.47 53.54 -2.61
N LEU A 165 4.15 53.37 -2.44
CA LEU A 165 3.24 54.41 -1.96
C LEU A 165 3.68 54.91 -0.58
N ASN A 166 3.95 54.01 0.36
CA ASN A 166 4.36 54.37 1.71
C ASN A 166 5.67 55.16 1.72
N ARG A 167 6.67 54.70 0.97
CA ARG A 167 7.94 55.44 0.82
C ARG A 167 7.73 56.83 0.23
N GLU A 168 6.89 56.96 -0.79
CA GLU A 168 6.64 58.26 -1.44
C GLU A 168 5.90 59.23 -0.50
N ILE A 169 4.92 58.75 0.25
CA ILE A 169 4.22 59.57 1.25
C ILE A 169 5.18 60.01 2.35
N ILE A 170 5.98 59.10 2.91
CA ILE A 170 6.98 59.41 3.94
C ILE A 170 7.95 60.48 3.44
N ASP A 171 8.52 60.30 2.24
CA ASP A 171 9.47 61.24 1.64
C ASP A 171 8.84 62.63 1.44
N LYS A 172 7.59 62.69 0.96
CA LYS A 172 6.86 63.95 0.78
C LYS A 172 6.52 64.63 2.10
N ILE A 173 6.11 63.89 3.14
CA ILE A 173 5.87 64.46 4.47
C ILE A 173 7.16 65.08 5.03
N SER A 174 8.28 64.36 4.96
CA SER A 174 9.55 64.84 5.45
C SER A 174 10.10 66.05 4.68
N LYS A 175 10.00 66.05 3.35
CA LYS A 175 10.51 67.14 2.51
C LYS A 175 9.61 68.38 2.51
N HIS A 176 8.29 68.22 2.39
CA HIS A 176 7.37 69.34 2.21
C HIS A 176 6.82 69.90 3.51
N ILE A 177 6.64 69.08 4.54
CA ILE A 177 6.06 69.51 5.83
C ILE A 177 7.16 69.67 6.87
N GLY A 178 8.19 68.83 6.85
CA GLY A 178 9.24 68.81 7.87
C GLY A 178 8.96 67.87 9.04
N LEU A 179 8.05 66.90 8.85
CA LEU A 179 7.75 65.87 9.83
C LEU A 179 8.48 64.56 9.50
N SER A 180 8.97 63.87 10.53
CA SER A 180 9.43 62.48 10.43
C SER A 180 8.21 61.58 10.56
N VAL A 181 8.17 60.48 9.80
CA VAL A 181 7.09 59.49 9.87
C VAL A 181 7.69 58.15 10.24
N VAL A 182 7.15 57.53 11.29
CA VAL A 182 7.52 56.18 11.71
C VAL A 182 6.27 55.30 11.82
N ASN A 183 6.47 53.98 11.79
CA ASN A 183 5.41 52.99 11.98
C ASN A 183 4.22 53.16 11.02
N MET A 184 4.47 53.54 9.76
CA MET A 184 3.41 53.68 8.77
C MET A 184 2.84 52.31 8.39
N ILE A 185 1.56 52.11 8.70
CA ILE A 185 0.79 50.92 8.37
C ILE A 185 -0.33 51.33 7.42
N THR A 186 -0.37 50.69 6.26
CA THR A 186 -1.47 50.74 5.30
C THR A 186 -2.29 49.47 5.40
N ASN A 187 -3.57 49.61 5.72
CA ASN A 187 -4.51 48.50 5.73
C ASN A 187 -5.59 48.76 4.69
N PRO A 188 -5.69 47.95 3.61
CA PRO A 188 -6.86 47.98 2.75
C PRO A 188 -8.05 47.43 3.54
N PHE A 189 -8.95 48.30 4.00
CA PHE A 189 -9.98 47.96 4.99
C PHE A 189 -11.26 47.38 4.40
N LYS A 190 -11.48 47.47 3.09
CA LYS A 190 -12.63 46.83 2.42
C LYS A 190 -12.29 46.49 0.97
N VAL A 191 -11.83 45.27 0.73
CA VAL A 191 -12.42 44.49 -0.37
C VAL A 191 -13.61 43.84 0.32
N ALA A 192 -14.85 44.13 -0.09
CA ALA A 192 -16.04 43.68 0.63
C ALA A 192 -15.86 42.25 1.16
N ASP A 193 -15.85 42.09 2.49
CA ASP A 193 -15.87 40.82 3.21
C ASP A 193 -17.21 40.12 2.91
N SER A 194 -17.42 39.74 1.66
CA SER A 194 -18.39 38.72 1.32
C SER A 194 -17.81 37.43 1.87
N ASN A 195 -18.14 37.09 3.11
CA ASN A 195 -17.99 35.77 3.74
C ASN A 195 -17.17 34.80 2.87
N ILE A 196 -15.83 34.96 2.85
CA ILE A 196 -15.00 33.91 2.28
C ILE A 196 -15.16 32.79 3.30
N ASP A 197 -16.04 31.87 2.94
CA ASP A 197 -16.43 30.75 3.76
C ASP A 197 -15.16 30.08 4.28
N SER A 198 -15.11 29.73 5.56
CA SER A 198 -13.92 29.07 6.15
C SER A 198 -13.55 27.78 5.40
N LEU A 199 -14.49 27.24 4.64
CA LEU A 199 -14.34 26.17 3.65
C LEU A 199 -13.23 26.41 2.60
N PHE A 200 -12.85 27.67 2.33
CA PHE A 200 -11.81 28.01 1.36
C PHE A 200 -10.42 28.18 1.98
N GLU A 201 -10.27 28.10 3.30
CA GLU A 201 -8.95 28.20 3.93
C GLU A 201 -8.08 26.97 3.64
N HIS A 202 -8.72 25.81 3.56
CA HIS A 202 -8.08 24.52 3.31
C HIS A 202 -8.86 23.74 2.28
N ILE A 203 -8.23 23.41 1.14
CA ILE A 203 -8.86 22.68 0.05
C ILE A 203 -8.10 21.38 -0.16
N ALA A 204 -8.80 20.25 -0.07
CA ALA A 204 -8.30 18.94 -0.41
C ALA A 204 -9.05 18.41 -1.64
N ILE A 205 -8.31 18.16 -2.73
CA ILE A 205 -8.87 17.75 -4.02
C ILE A 205 -8.36 16.37 -4.37
N VAL A 206 -9.28 15.46 -4.71
CA VAL A 206 -8.97 14.22 -5.43
C VAL A 206 -9.53 14.37 -6.83
N HIS A 207 -8.65 14.30 -7.83
CA HIS A 207 -9.01 14.56 -9.22
C HIS A 207 -8.26 13.64 -10.18
N SER A 208 -8.99 13.06 -11.13
CA SER A 208 -8.41 12.29 -12.22
C SER A 208 -8.34 13.12 -13.49
N THR A 209 -7.15 13.24 -14.06
CA THR A 209 -6.93 13.91 -15.33
C THR A 209 -6.76 12.89 -16.45
N PRO A 210 -7.72 12.75 -17.38
CA PRO A 210 -7.49 12.00 -18.61
C PRO A 210 -6.47 12.75 -19.46
N CYS A 211 -5.38 12.07 -19.83
CA CYS A 211 -4.29 12.65 -20.60
C CYS A 211 -4.10 11.92 -21.92
N GLU A 212 -4.08 12.69 -23.01
CA GLU A 212 -3.62 12.19 -24.31
C GLU A 212 -2.10 12.31 -24.35
N ILE A 213 -1.41 11.19 -24.57
CA ILE A 213 0.04 11.11 -24.73
C ILE A 213 0.37 10.63 -26.14
N LYS A 214 1.65 10.66 -26.55
CA LYS A 214 2.06 10.47 -27.95
C LYS A 214 1.53 9.19 -28.59
N ASP A 215 1.43 8.11 -27.82
CA ASP A 215 1.09 6.77 -28.30
C ASP A 215 -0.18 6.19 -27.68
N SER A 216 -0.88 6.94 -26.82
CA SER A 216 -2.03 6.41 -26.08
C SER A 216 -2.77 7.46 -25.22
N THR A 217 -3.78 7.00 -24.48
CA THR A 217 -4.49 7.77 -23.44
C THR A 217 -4.26 7.12 -22.08
N ILE A 218 -3.92 7.92 -21.06
CA ILE A 218 -3.75 7.48 -19.67
C ILE A 218 -4.60 8.34 -18.73
N GLU A 219 -4.78 7.89 -17.50
CA GLU A 219 -5.46 8.66 -16.45
C GLU A 219 -4.48 8.93 -15.31
N VAL A 220 -4.23 10.20 -15.01
CA VAL A 220 -3.36 10.60 -13.90
C VAL A 220 -4.24 10.95 -12.70
N LYS A 221 -4.16 10.16 -11.64
CA LYS A 221 -4.84 10.41 -10.37
C LYS A 221 -4.03 11.39 -9.55
N ASN A 222 -4.66 12.46 -9.09
CA ASN A 222 -4.04 13.53 -8.30
C ASN A 222 -4.74 13.70 -6.96
N LYS A 223 -3.94 13.80 -5.90
CA LYS A 223 -4.38 14.26 -4.57
C LYS A 223 -3.62 15.52 -4.22
N ILE A 224 -4.33 16.63 -4.11
CA ILE A 224 -3.77 17.97 -3.94
C ILE A 224 -4.34 18.57 -2.65
N VAL A 225 -3.46 19.11 -1.81
CA VAL A 225 -3.83 19.80 -0.57
C VAL A 225 -3.26 21.21 -0.61
N LEU A 226 -4.14 22.20 -0.40
CA LEU A 226 -3.85 23.62 -0.55
C LEU A 226 -4.29 24.39 0.69
N ASN A 227 -3.49 25.40 1.04
CA ASN A 227 -3.82 26.35 2.10
C ASN A 227 -3.86 27.76 1.54
N LEU A 228 -4.89 28.53 1.91
CA LEU A 228 -4.99 29.94 1.57
C LEU A 228 -3.97 30.74 2.39
N LYS A 229 -2.99 31.36 1.72
CA LYS A 229 -1.92 32.16 2.35
C LYS A 229 -2.19 33.65 2.29
N ASP A 230 -2.72 34.13 1.17
CA ASP A 230 -3.08 35.55 1.00
C ASP A 230 -4.54 35.68 0.55
N ARG A 231 -5.41 35.90 1.55
CA ARG A 231 -6.84 36.14 1.33
C ARG A 231 -7.10 37.32 0.39
N ARG A 232 -6.24 38.35 0.42
CA ARG A 232 -6.43 39.58 -0.38
C ARG A 232 -6.24 39.28 -1.86
N ILE A 233 -5.19 38.52 -2.20
CA ILE A 233 -4.96 38.09 -3.58
C ILE A 233 -6.14 37.25 -4.08
N PHE A 234 -6.63 36.32 -3.26
CA PHE A 234 -7.78 35.50 -3.62
C PHE A 234 -9.05 36.34 -3.88
N SER A 235 -9.39 37.26 -2.97
CA SER A 235 -10.55 38.16 -3.14
C SER A 235 -10.46 38.99 -4.42
N LEU A 236 -9.27 39.46 -4.79
CA LEU A 236 -9.06 40.27 -5.99
C LEU A 236 -9.24 39.47 -7.29
N LYS A 237 -8.96 38.16 -7.28
CA LYS A 237 -9.10 37.30 -8.45
C LYS A 237 -10.55 36.94 -8.78
N LYS A 238 -11.50 37.18 -7.88
CA LYS A 238 -12.94 36.92 -8.07
C LYS A 238 -13.25 35.50 -8.58
N ILE A 239 -12.58 34.50 -8.02
CA ILE A 239 -12.79 33.10 -8.39
C ILE A 239 -13.99 32.57 -7.60
N GLU A 240 -15.07 32.23 -8.30
CA GLU A 240 -16.31 31.73 -7.69
C GLU A 240 -16.14 30.35 -7.05
N ASN A 241 -15.47 29.43 -7.75
CA ASN A 241 -15.21 28.07 -7.30
C ASN A 241 -13.70 27.76 -7.41
N PRO A 242 -12.93 27.89 -6.32
CA PRO A 242 -11.50 27.63 -6.36
C PRO A 242 -11.18 26.17 -6.71
N GLU A 243 -11.95 25.22 -6.19
CA GLU A 243 -11.74 23.79 -6.46
C GLU A 243 -11.83 23.48 -7.96
N GLU A 244 -12.90 23.95 -8.61
CA GLU A 244 -13.09 23.73 -10.05
C GLU A 244 -12.02 24.45 -10.88
N TRP A 245 -11.64 25.67 -10.48
CA TRP A 245 -10.54 26.41 -11.13
C TRP A 245 -9.23 25.62 -11.05
N ILE A 246 -8.91 25.06 -9.88
CA ILE A 246 -7.71 24.26 -9.65
C ILE A 246 -7.76 22.98 -10.51
N LYS A 247 -8.88 22.26 -10.56
CA LYS A 247 -9.04 21.05 -11.40
C LYS A 247 -8.73 21.33 -12.87
N ARG A 248 -9.31 22.39 -13.44
CA ARG A 248 -9.04 22.80 -14.84
C ARG A 248 -7.57 23.17 -15.07
N LYS A 249 -6.93 23.81 -14.08
CA LYS A 249 -5.50 24.14 -14.16
C LYS A 249 -4.61 22.91 -14.09
N VAL A 250 -4.91 21.97 -13.20
CA VAL A 250 -4.23 20.68 -13.08
C VAL A 250 -4.32 19.93 -14.41
N ASP A 251 -5.51 19.84 -15.01
CA ASP A 251 -5.71 19.19 -16.30
C ASP A 251 -4.80 19.78 -17.38
N THR A 252 -4.78 21.11 -17.46
CA THR A 252 -3.96 21.83 -18.44
C THR A 252 -2.47 21.59 -18.23
N ILE A 253 -1.99 21.66 -16.98
CA ILE A 253 -0.57 21.50 -16.63
C ILE A 253 -0.11 20.08 -16.93
N ILE A 254 -0.88 19.08 -16.50
CA ILE A 254 -0.53 17.67 -16.73
C ILE A 254 -0.57 17.35 -18.22
N GLN A 255 -1.63 17.76 -18.93
CA GLN A 255 -1.74 17.52 -20.37
C GLN A 255 -0.56 18.15 -21.12
N ASN A 256 -0.18 19.39 -20.80
CA ASN A 256 0.95 20.06 -21.45
C ASN A 256 2.30 19.36 -21.20
N GLU A 257 2.52 18.85 -19.99
CA GLU A 257 3.76 18.13 -19.65
C GLU A 257 3.84 16.76 -20.34
N LEU A 258 2.71 16.06 -20.47
CA LEU A 258 2.67 14.66 -20.91
C LEU A 258 2.34 14.45 -22.40
N ILE A 259 1.73 15.42 -23.10
CA ILE A 259 1.21 15.23 -24.46
C ILE A 259 2.23 14.73 -25.50
N LYS A 260 3.49 15.13 -25.35
CA LYS A 260 4.58 14.73 -26.27
C LYS A 260 5.34 13.49 -25.80
N LYS A 261 4.96 12.89 -24.69
CA LYS A 261 5.66 11.76 -24.06
C LYS A 261 5.04 10.45 -24.50
N THR A 262 5.85 9.40 -24.64
CA THR A 262 5.33 8.04 -24.79
C THR A 262 4.93 7.48 -23.43
N PHE A 263 4.11 6.45 -23.37
CA PHE A 263 3.71 5.84 -22.11
C PHE A 263 4.93 5.40 -21.28
N ARG A 264 5.93 4.83 -21.94
CA ARG A 264 7.21 4.48 -21.31
C ARG A 264 7.91 5.70 -20.71
N ASP A 265 8.01 6.81 -21.47
CA ASP A 265 8.64 8.03 -20.96
C ASP A 265 7.92 8.50 -19.70
N VAL A 266 6.58 8.56 -19.74
CA VAL A 266 5.74 8.97 -18.61
C VAL A 266 6.12 8.15 -17.40
N VAL A 267 6.08 6.83 -17.52
CA VAL A 267 6.34 5.89 -16.43
C VAL A 267 7.76 6.02 -15.85
N ASP A 268 8.77 6.10 -16.70
CA ASP A 268 10.17 6.24 -16.26
C ASP A 268 10.45 7.62 -15.63
N GLY A 269 9.83 8.67 -16.16
CA GLY A 269 10.06 10.06 -15.76
C GLY A 269 9.12 10.57 -14.67
N PHE A 270 8.02 9.87 -14.38
CA PHE A 270 6.98 10.40 -13.49
C PHE A 270 7.49 10.61 -12.07
N LYS A 271 8.19 9.63 -11.51
CA LYS A 271 8.69 9.68 -10.12
C LYS A 271 9.68 10.82 -9.86
N SER A 272 10.34 11.32 -10.90
CA SER A 272 11.39 12.33 -10.78
C SER A 272 11.04 13.62 -11.52
N LYS A 273 11.21 13.64 -12.84
CA LYS A 273 11.17 14.85 -13.65
C LYS A 273 9.77 15.42 -13.80
N TYR A 274 8.80 14.61 -14.23
CA TYR A 274 7.48 15.11 -14.59
C TYR A 274 6.65 15.51 -13.37
N LYS A 275 6.71 14.72 -12.28
CA LYS A 275 6.08 15.12 -11.01
C LYS A 275 6.63 16.46 -10.51
N LYS A 276 7.96 16.67 -10.55
CA LYS A 276 8.56 17.96 -10.14
C LYS A 276 8.09 19.12 -11.01
N ASN A 277 8.04 18.95 -12.32
CA ASN A 277 7.56 19.97 -13.25
C ASN A 277 6.08 20.31 -12.99
N ILE A 278 5.22 19.29 -12.90
CA ILE A 278 3.79 19.45 -12.61
C ILE A 278 3.59 20.15 -11.26
N SER A 279 4.30 19.73 -10.21
CA SER A 279 4.21 20.35 -8.90
C SER A 279 4.67 21.81 -8.92
N SER A 280 5.77 22.13 -9.61
CA SER A 280 6.30 23.49 -9.69
C SER A 280 5.36 24.43 -10.45
N GLU A 281 4.83 23.99 -11.60
CA GLU A 281 3.89 24.80 -12.39
C GLU A 281 2.55 24.97 -11.67
N LEU A 282 2.06 23.94 -10.98
CA LEU A 282 0.86 24.05 -10.16
C LEU A 282 1.08 25.02 -8.99
N GLU A 283 2.22 24.94 -8.31
CA GLU A 283 2.56 25.83 -7.21
C GLU A 283 2.59 27.30 -7.65
N LYS A 284 3.18 27.60 -8.82
CA LYS A 284 3.13 28.95 -9.41
C LYS A 284 1.69 29.38 -9.67
N ALA A 285 0.89 28.53 -10.32
CA ALA A 285 -0.48 28.85 -10.68
C ALA A 285 -1.37 29.12 -9.45
N VAL A 286 -1.26 28.31 -8.38
CA VAL A 286 -2.07 28.52 -7.17
C VAL A 286 -1.59 29.71 -6.34
N ARG A 287 -0.30 30.05 -6.40
CA ARG A 287 0.25 31.26 -5.74
C ARG A 287 -0.30 32.54 -6.34
N GLU A 288 -0.54 32.56 -7.65
CA GLU A 288 -1.16 33.70 -8.33
C GLU A 288 -2.58 34.02 -7.81
N ILE A 289 -3.25 33.03 -7.20
CA ILE A 289 -4.59 33.18 -6.63
C ILE A 289 -4.58 33.21 -5.09
N GLY A 290 -3.40 33.30 -4.46
CA GLY A 290 -3.25 33.46 -3.01
C GLY A 290 -3.09 32.16 -2.22
N TYR A 291 -3.04 30.99 -2.86
CA TYR A 291 -2.86 29.70 -2.19
C TYR A 291 -1.39 29.24 -2.19
N SER A 292 -1.06 28.33 -1.28
CA SER A 292 0.16 27.53 -1.31
C SER A 292 -0.16 26.05 -1.36
N VAL A 293 0.61 25.29 -2.13
CA VAL A 293 0.59 23.83 -2.11
C VAL A 293 1.21 23.32 -0.82
N GLU A 294 0.46 22.51 -0.07
CA GLU A 294 1.00 21.73 1.03
C GLU A 294 1.50 20.37 0.55
N HIS A 295 0.68 19.69 -0.28
CA HIS A 295 1.01 18.35 -0.76
C HIS A 295 0.42 18.04 -2.13
N ILE A 296 1.20 17.35 -2.98
CA ILE A 296 0.75 16.81 -4.28
C ILE A 296 1.24 15.37 -4.41
N ILE A 297 0.28 14.44 -4.54
CA ILE A 297 0.53 13.10 -5.05
C ILE A 297 -0.09 13.02 -6.43
N SER A 298 0.72 12.64 -7.41
CA SER A 298 0.25 12.33 -8.76
C SER A 298 0.70 10.91 -9.09
N ILE A 299 -0.19 10.08 -9.61
CA ILE A 299 0.05 8.69 -9.98
C ILE A 299 -0.52 8.45 -11.39
N PRO A 300 0.28 7.97 -12.35
CA PRO A 300 -0.15 7.83 -13.74
C PRO A 300 -0.96 6.55 -14.05
N SER A 301 -0.96 5.57 -13.14
CA SER A 301 -1.80 4.36 -13.15
C SER A 301 -1.58 3.59 -11.83
N GLU A 302 -2.66 3.09 -11.21
CA GLU A 302 -2.58 2.25 -10.00
C GLU A 302 -1.78 0.97 -10.26
N GLU A 303 -1.93 0.36 -11.44
CA GLU A 303 -1.23 -0.89 -11.78
C GLU A 303 0.29 -0.69 -11.92
N ILE A 304 0.71 0.46 -12.43
CA ILE A 304 2.13 0.83 -12.48
C ILE A 304 2.66 1.07 -11.07
N GLU A 305 1.84 1.68 -10.21
CA GLU A 305 2.17 1.86 -8.82
C GLU A 305 2.32 0.51 -8.10
N GLU A 306 1.38 -0.43 -8.27
CA GLU A 306 1.47 -1.79 -7.74
C GLU A 306 2.75 -2.49 -8.22
N PHE A 307 3.04 -2.45 -9.53
CA PHE A 307 4.26 -3.04 -10.05
C PHE A 307 5.53 -2.44 -9.42
N ILE A 308 5.60 -1.12 -9.25
CA ILE A 308 6.80 -0.46 -8.69
C ILE A 308 6.85 -0.53 -7.17
N ASN A 309 5.73 -0.57 -6.45
CA ASN A 309 5.71 -0.60 -4.99
C ASN A 309 5.84 -2.02 -4.45
N GLY A 310 5.36 -3.00 -5.21
CA GLY A 310 5.41 -4.42 -4.89
C GLY A 310 4.13 -5.11 -5.34
N PHE A 311 4.26 -6.24 -6.03
CA PHE A 311 3.16 -7.09 -6.45
C PHE A 311 3.33 -8.50 -5.87
N THR A 312 2.21 -9.15 -5.62
CA THR A 312 2.16 -10.57 -5.26
C THR A 312 1.03 -11.22 -6.01
N PHE A 313 1.29 -12.38 -6.61
CA PHE A 313 0.23 -13.24 -7.12
C PHE A 313 0.57 -14.70 -6.90
N THR A 314 -0.48 -15.51 -6.83
CA THR A 314 -0.39 -16.96 -6.73
C THR A 314 -1.05 -17.60 -7.96
N ILE A 315 -0.40 -18.62 -8.51
CA ILE A 315 -0.91 -19.50 -9.57
C ILE A 315 -0.99 -20.89 -8.98
N GLY A 316 -2.07 -21.64 -9.23
CA GLY A 316 -2.10 -23.06 -8.86
C GLY A 316 -3.17 -23.50 -7.88
N GLU A 317 -3.86 -22.59 -7.18
CA GLU A 317 -4.88 -22.96 -6.18
C GLU A 317 -5.99 -23.81 -6.81
N GLU A 318 -6.48 -23.43 -7.99
CA GLU A 318 -7.51 -24.14 -8.74
C GLU A 318 -6.99 -24.77 -10.05
N ASP A 319 -5.73 -24.51 -10.39
CA ASP A 319 -5.15 -24.97 -11.66
C ASP A 319 -4.58 -26.39 -11.54
N THR A 320 -4.85 -27.21 -12.55
CA THR A 320 -4.20 -28.52 -12.74
C THR A 320 -3.27 -28.47 -13.94
N PHE A 321 -2.11 -29.11 -13.83
CA PHE A 321 -1.11 -29.19 -14.89
C PHE A 321 -0.93 -30.63 -15.36
N GLU A 322 -0.92 -30.84 -16.67
CA GLU A 322 -0.66 -32.15 -17.26
C GLU A 322 0.83 -32.50 -17.16
N THR A 323 1.13 -33.75 -16.82
CA THR A 323 2.50 -34.30 -16.81
C THR A 323 2.94 -34.80 -18.19
N SER A 324 4.10 -35.47 -18.27
CA SER A 324 4.51 -36.17 -19.50
C SER A 324 3.63 -37.37 -19.84
N GLN A 325 2.88 -37.91 -18.87
CA GLN A 325 1.91 -38.97 -19.07
C GLN A 325 0.50 -38.38 -19.23
N ALA A 326 -0.16 -38.75 -20.33
CA ALA A 326 -1.47 -38.22 -20.66
C ALA A 326 -2.51 -38.61 -19.59
N GLY A 327 -3.34 -37.65 -19.19
CA GLY A 327 -4.39 -37.85 -18.19
C GLY A 327 -3.93 -37.64 -16.74
N ILE A 328 -2.64 -37.81 -16.45
CA ILE A 328 -2.11 -37.57 -15.10
C ILE A 328 -1.90 -36.07 -14.89
N LYS A 329 -2.74 -35.51 -14.02
CA LYS A 329 -2.76 -34.10 -13.65
C LYS A 329 -2.23 -33.90 -12.24
N ILE A 330 -1.42 -32.87 -12.08
CA ILE A 330 -0.80 -32.49 -10.80
C ILE A 330 -1.19 -31.07 -10.42
N ARG A 331 -1.13 -30.77 -9.11
CA ARG A 331 -1.45 -29.45 -8.56
C ARG A 331 -0.25 -28.90 -7.81
N LEU A 332 0.15 -27.68 -8.12
CA LEU A 332 1.24 -27.00 -7.46
C LEU A 332 0.88 -25.52 -7.35
N SER A 333 1.29 -24.88 -6.26
CA SER A 333 1.13 -23.44 -6.07
C SER A 333 2.46 -22.74 -6.31
N VAL A 334 2.45 -21.71 -7.16
CA VAL A 334 3.57 -20.80 -7.38
C VAL A 334 3.16 -19.42 -6.96
N THR A 335 3.77 -18.94 -5.89
CA THR A 335 3.67 -17.55 -5.45
C THR A 335 4.88 -16.79 -5.98
N VAL A 336 4.60 -15.70 -6.70
CA VAL A 336 5.61 -14.76 -7.16
C VAL A 336 5.34 -13.44 -6.46
N GLU A 337 6.32 -12.99 -5.70
CA GLU A 337 6.33 -11.67 -5.07
C GLU A 337 7.45 -10.87 -5.72
N GLY A 338 7.22 -9.61 -6.07
CA GLY A 338 8.28 -8.83 -6.66
C GLY A 338 7.99 -7.36 -6.76
N LYS A 339 8.98 -6.60 -7.20
CA LYS A 339 8.93 -5.15 -7.29
C LYS A 339 9.75 -4.69 -8.48
N GLY A 340 9.12 -3.96 -9.39
CA GLY A 340 9.79 -3.32 -10.51
C GLY A 340 10.70 -2.19 -10.04
N THR A 341 12.02 -2.40 -10.04
CA THR A 341 12.98 -1.33 -9.76
C THR A 341 13.23 -0.44 -10.98
N ARG A 342 13.03 -0.98 -12.19
CA ARG A 342 13.27 -0.30 -13.47
C ARG A 342 12.19 -0.69 -14.47
N ILE A 343 11.57 0.31 -15.09
CA ILE A 343 10.66 0.09 -16.22
C ILE A 343 11.42 0.22 -17.53
N ASN A 344 12.48 1.02 -17.52
CA ASN A 344 13.52 1.00 -18.52
C ASN A 344 14.11 -0.40 -18.76
N GLY A 345 13.81 -0.94 -19.94
CA GLY A 345 14.33 -2.22 -20.41
C GLY A 345 13.31 -3.36 -20.41
N ILE A 346 12.13 -3.18 -19.79
CA ILE A 346 11.00 -4.09 -19.99
C ILE A 346 10.68 -4.12 -21.49
N HIS A 347 10.44 -5.33 -22.00
CA HIS A 347 10.17 -5.51 -23.42
C HIS A 347 8.90 -4.72 -23.81
N LYS A 348 9.00 -3.89 -24.87
CA LYS A 348 7.96 -2.93 -25.33
C LYS A 348 6.55 -3.51 -25.53
N LYS A 349 6.43 -4.84 -25.63
CA LYS A 349 5.14 -5.53 -25.83
C LYS A 349 4.31 -5.61 -24.55
N TYR A 350 4.96 -5.47 -23.38
CA TYR A 350 4.35 -5.55 -22.05
C TYR A 350 4.05 -4.18 -21.44
N ILE A 351 4.82 -3.14 -21.79
CA ILE A 351 4.52 -1.77 -21.34
C ILE A 351 3.45 -1.17 -22.29
N LYS A 352 2.17 -1.38 -21.99
CA LYS A 352 1.06 -0.74 -22.71
C LYS A 352 0.00 -0.23 -21.74
N PRO A 353 -0.64 0.93 -22.00
CA PRO A 353 -1.62 1.55 -21.10
C PRO A 353 -2.82 0.68 -20.70
N LYS A 354 -3.22 -0.25 -21.58
CA LYS A 354 -4.37 -1.14 -21.37
C LYS A 354 -3.97 -2.58 -21.07
N LYS A 355 -2.68 -2.85 -20.82
CA LYS A 355 -2.21 -4.20 -20.52
C LYS A 355 -1.49 -4.19 -19.18
N SER A 356 -1.99 -5.02 -18.28
CA SER A 356 -1.33 -5.23 -17.02
C SER A 356 0.00 -5.97 -17.19
N ILE A 357 1.07 -5.35 -16.70
CA ILE A 357 2.41 -5.93 -16.59
C ILE A 357 2.33 -7.14 -15.66
N ILE A 358 1.61 -7.01 -14.53
CA ILE A 358 1.44 -8.08 -13.55
C ILE A 358 0.69 -9.27 -14.18
N ASP A 359 -0.37 -9.02 -14.95
CA ASP A 359 -1.09 -10.09 -15.67
C ASP A 359 -0.23 -10.75 -16.75
N ALA A 360 0.61 -9.96 -17.43
CA ALA A 360 1.55 -10.50 -18.40
C ALA A 360 2.60 -11.40 -17.74
N ILE A 361 3.08 -11.03 -16.55
CA ILE A 361 3.96 -11.86 -15.74
C ILE A 361 3.22 -13.14 -15.31
N LYS A 362 2.01 -13.02 -14.75
CA LYS A 362 1.18 -14.15 -14.32
C LYS A 362 0.93 -15.14 -15.46
N LYS A 363 0.55 -14.64 -16.63
CA LYS A 363 0.33 -15.44 -17.83
C LYS A 363 1.61 -16.16 -18.28
N MET A 364 2.73 -15.44 -18.33
CA MET A 364 4.02 -16.03 -18.69
C MET A 364 4.44 -17.13 -17.71
N THR A 365 4.29 -16.89 -16.41
CA THR A 365 4.58 -17.88 -15.37
C THR A 365 3.74 -19.14 -15.54
N LYS A 366 2.42 -18.99 -15.77
CA LYS A 366 1.51 -20.12 -16.04
C LYS A 366 1.91 -20.93 -17.29
N GLU A 367 2.30 -20.24 -18.36
CA GLU A 367 2.79 -20.89 -19.59
C GLU A 367 4.08 -21.67 -19.36
N ILE A 368 5.02 -21.12 -18.57
CA ILE A 368 6.27 -21.80 -18.20
C ILE A 368 5.97 -23.05 -17.38
N ILE A 369 5.14 -22.95 -16.34
CA ILE A 369 4.74 -24.08 -15.50
C ILE A 369 4.13 -25.16 -16.38
N SER A 370 3.11 -24.83 -17.17
CA SER A 370 2.43 -25.79 -18.05
C SER A 370 3.39 -26.49 -19.01
N LYS A 371 4.35 -25.74 -19.57
CA LYS A 371 5.37 -26.30 -20.48
C LYS A 371 6.38 -27.20 -19.78
N GLN A 372 6.78 -26.87 -18.55
CA GLN A 372 7.71 -27.73 -17.79
C GLN A 372 7.01 -28.98 -17.27
N MET A 373 5.78 -28.86 -16.75
CA MET A 373 5.01 -29.99 -16.21
C MET A 373 4.80 -31.08 -17.26
N ARG A 374 4.52 -30.73 -18.51
CA ARG A 374 4.41 -31.69 -19.63
C ARG A 374 5.67 -32.51 -19.93
N LYS A 375 6.81 -32.16 -19.32
CA LYS A 375 8.07 -32.91 -19.44
C LYS A 375 8.40 -33.72 -18.19
N VAL A 376 7.69 -33.48 -17.10
CA VAL A 376 7.93 -34.12 -15.81
C VAL A 376 7.22 -35.48 -15.81
N ILE A 377 7.99 -36.52 -15.52
CA ILE A 377 7.44 -37.84 -15.23
C ILE A 377 6.76 -37.77 -13.85
N PRO A 378 5.54 -38.30 -13.67
CA PRO A 378 4.84 -38.26 -12.38
C PRO A 378 5.68 -38.75 -11.19
N SER A 379 6.46 -39.83 -11.36
CA SER A 379 7.38 -40.31 -10.32
C SER A 379 8.33 -39.22 -9.82
N ASP A 380 8.93 -38.45 -10.73
CA ASP A 380 9.88 -37.39 -10.37
C ASP A 380 9.18 -36.25 -9.63
N TYR A 381 7.91 -35.99 -9.95
CA TYR A 381 7.12 -34.99 -9.27
C TYR A 381 6.84 -35.37 -7.81
N TYR A 382 6.36 -36.59 -7.57
CA TYR A 382 6.00 -37.03 -6.22
C TYR A 382 7.23 -37.41 -5.37
N SER A 383 8.27 -37.99 -5.97
CA SER A 383 9.47 -38.46 -5.24
C SER A 383 10.62 -37.45 -5.22
N SER A 384 10.66 -36.49 -6.16
CA SER A 384 11.77 -35.54 -6.32
C SER A 384 11.31 -34.11 -6.65
N SER A 385 10.18 -33.68 -6.07
CA SER A 385 9.56 -32.36 -6.28
C SER A 385 10.55 -31.19 -6.22
N ARG A 386 11.53 -31.22 -5.31
CA ARG A 386 12.56 -30.17 -5.19
C ARG A 386 13.34 -29.94 -6.49
N LYS A 387 13.73 -31.00 -7.20
CA LYS A 387 14.46 -30.87 -8.48
C LYS A 387 13.58 -30.24 -9.54
N VAL A 388 12.32 -30.67 -9.61
CA VAL A 388 11.32 -30.11 -10.53
C VAL A 388 11.09 -28.63 -10.24
N PHE A 389 10.93 -28.25 -8.97
CA PHE A 389 10.72 -26.87 -8.54
C PHE A 389 11.91 -25.98 -8.88
N SER A 390 13.15 -26.47 -8.70
CA SER A 390 14.35 -25.73 -9.09
C SER A 390 14.37 -25.40 -10.58
N VAL A 391 14.01 -26.35 -11.46
CA VAL A 391 13.96 -26.12 -12.90
C VAL A 391 12.89 -25.10 -13.28
N ILE A 392 11.69 -25.19 -12.70
CA ILE A 392 10.62 -24.22 -12.93
C ILE A 392 11.07 -22.83 -12.48
N LYS A 393 11.60 -22.73 -11.26
CA LYS A 393 12.07 -21.47 -10.66
C LYS A 393 13.14 -20.83 -11.53
N GLU A 394 14.15 -21.57 -11.96
CA GLU A 394 15.19 -21.08 -12.86
C GLU A 394 14.61 -20.53 -14.17
N LYS A 395 13.66 -21.24 -14.81
CA LYS A 395 13.04 -20.78 -16.06
C LYS A 395 12.18 -19.54 -15.87
N ILE A 396 11.44 -19.43 -14.77
CA ILE A 396 10.68 -18.22 -14.44
C ILE A 396 11.64 -17.06 -14.19
N THR A 397 12.66 -17.25 -13.35
CA THR A 397 13.72 -16.25 -13.06
C THR A 397 14.34 -15.70 -14.34
N LEU A 398 14.81 -16.58 -15.23
CA LEU A 398 15.40 -16.18 -16.51
C LEU A 398 14.43 -15.34 -17.35
N LYS A 399 13.15 -15.73 -17.40
CA LYS A 399 12.16 -15.03 -18.21
C LYS A 399 11.71 -13.70 -17.59
N LEU A 400 11.65 -13.60 -16.27
CA LEU A 400 11.41 -12.34 -15.55
C LEU A 400 12.55 -11.36 -15.82
N PHE A 401 13.80 -11.82 -15.72
CA PHE A 401 14.98 -11.02 -16.03
C PHE A 401 15.00 -10.58 -17.50
N GLU A 402 14.81 -11.51 -18.45
CA GLU A 402 14.86 -11.21 -19.88
C GLU A 402 13.80 -10.19 -20.31
N ASN A 403 12.54 -10.43 -19.92
CA ASN A 403 11.38 -9.71 -20.43
C ASN A 403 10.98 -8.48 -19.59
N PHE A 404 11.19 -8.55 -18.28
CA PHE A 404 10.73 -7.56 -17.30
C PHE A 404 11.85 -6.89 -16.51
N LYS A 405 13.12 -7.28 -16.74
CA LYS A 405 14.30 -6.68 -16.09
C LYS A 405 14.21 -6.65 -14.56
N LEU A 406 13.58 -7.68 -14.00
CA LEU A 406 13.59 -7.92 -12.56
C LEU A 406 14.88 -8.67 -12.24
N ASP A 407 15.76 -8.06 -11.46
CA ASP A 407 16.98 -8.69 -10.96
C ASP A 407 16.62 -9.71 -9.86
N GLU A 408 17.53 -10.60 -9.47
CA GLU A 408 17.24 -11.64 -8.44
C GLU A 408 16.84 -11.05 -7.08
N ASN A 409 17.22 -9.80 -6.79
CA ASN A 409 16.82 -9.09 -5.58
C ASN A 409 15.43 -8.43 -5.68
N ASP A 410 14.87 -8.36 -6.89
CA ASP A 410 13.61 -7.67 -7.16
C ASP A 410 12.41 -8.59 -7.00
N PHE A 411 12.60 -9.90 -6.84
CA PHE A 411 11.49 -10.85 -6.71
C PHE A 411 11.86 -12.10 -5.91
N SER A 412 10.83 -12.73 -5.34
CA SER A 412 10.89 -14.03 -4.70
C SER A 412 9.93 -14.99 -5.43
N ILE A 413 10.35 -16.24 -5.58
CA ILE A 413 9.52 -17.31 -6.13
C ILE A 413 9.50 -18.44 -5.12
N SER A 414 8.29 -18.75 -4.67
CA SER A 414 7.98 -19.83 -3.76
C SER A 414 7.09 -20.82 -4.50
N ILE A 415 7.50 -22.10 -4.52
CA ILE A 415 6.74 -23.18 -5.15
C ILE A 415 6.43 -24.18 -4.06
N SER A 416 5.14 -24.46 -3.87
CA SER A 416 4.67 -25.50 -2.97
C SER A 416 3.89 -26.56 -3.72
N PHE A 417 3.99 -27.77 -3.19
CA PHE A 417 3.20 -28.90 -3.62
C PHE A 417 1.77 -28.73 -3.09
N LEU A 418 0.75 -29.01 -3.90
CA LEU A 418 -0.64 -29.09 -3.45
C LEU A 418 -1.11 -30.53 -3.52
N ASP A 419 -1.82 -30.97 -2.50
CA ASP A 419 -2.33 -32.33 -2.46
C ASP A 419 -3.31 -32.60 -3.61
N THR A 420 -3.14 -33.81 -4.14
CA THR A 420 -3.94 -34.38 -5.21
C THR A 420 -4.49 -35.69 -4.69
N ASP A 421 -5.68 -36.06 -5.12
CA ASP A 421 -6.30 -37.35 -4.80
C ASP A 421 -5.36 -38.55 -5.06
N ILE A 422 -4.49 -38.44 -6.08
CA ILE A 422 -3.47 -39.44 -6.40
C ILE A 422 -2.42 -39.56 -5.29
N LYS A 423 -1.94 -38.43 -4.77
CA LYS A 423 -0.98 -38.43 -3.66
C LYS A 423 -1.63 -38.89 -2.37
N GLU A 424 -2.82 -38.38 -2.05
CA GLU A 424 -3.55 -38.79 -0.85
C GLU A 424 -3.75 -40.32 -0.85
N ARG A 425 -4.18 -40.88 -1.98
CA ARG A 425 -4.25 -42.34 -2.16
C ARG A 425 -2.90 -43.02 -1.96
N PHE A 426 -1.82 -42.50 -2.56
CA PHE A 426 -0.49 -43.09 -2.39
C PHE A 426 -0.01 -43.03 -0.93
N ASP A 427 -0.20 -41.91 -0.24
CA ASP A 427 0.20 -41.73 1.15
C ASP A 427 -0.58 -42.67 2.08
N LEU A 428 -1.88 -42.84 1.85
CA LEU A 428 -2.71 -43.82 2.56
C LEU A 428 -2.23 -45.26 2.30
N LEU A 429 -2.00 -45.61 1.03
CA LEU A 429 -1.48 -46.92 0.67
C LEU A 429 -0.11 -47.18 1.32
N LYS A 430 0.77 -46.19 1.37
CA LYS A 430 2.10 -46.32 1.98
C LYS A 430 2.07 -46.40 3.51
N ALA A 431 1.07 -45.81 4.15
CA ALA A 431 0.90 -45.84 5.61
C ALA A 431 0.36 -47.18 6.12
N GLU A 432 -0.43 -47.88 5.31
CA GLU A 432 -1.03 -49.17 5.66
C GLU A 432 -0.11 -50.37 5.32
N ARG A 433 -0.47 -51.55 5.83
CA ARG A 433 0.17 -52.81 5.50
C ARG A 433 -0.87 -53.84 5.08
N GLY A 434 -0.63 -54.47 3.94
CA GLY A 434 -1.39 -55.63 3.51
C GLY A 434 -1.06 -56.85 4.35
N ARG A 435 -2.03 -57.74 4.51
CA ARG A 435 -1.91 -58.99 5.26
C ARG A 435 -2.52 -60.13 4.46
N ILE A 436 -1.75 -61.20 4.30
CA ILE A 436 -2.19 -62.42 3.63
C ILE A 436 -1.96 -63.59 4.57
N ILE A 437 -2.92 -64.52 4.58
CA ILE A 437 -2.80 -65.79 5.28
C ILE A 437 -2.84 -66.90 4.24
N ILE A 438 -1.80 -67.72 4.23
CA ILE A 438 -1.63 -68.86 3.32
C ILE A 438 -1.47 -70.13 4.14
N TYR A 439 -2.15 -71.19 3.71
CA TYR A 439 -2.06 -72.51 4.34
C TYR A 439 -1.18 -73.42 3.49
N SER A 440 -0.37 -74.26 4.13
CA SER A 440 0.29 -75.36 3.44
C SER A 440 -0.76 -76.33 2.88
N ASN A 441 -0.42 -77.09 1.83
CA ASN A 441 -1.35 -78.03 1.18
C ASN A 441 -1.93 -79.09 2.14
N ASP A 442 -1.22 -79.38 3.23
CA ASP A 442 -1.63 -80.32 4.29
C ASP A 442 -2.26 -79.62 5.51
N ASN A 443 -2.46 -78.30 5.45
CA ASN A 443 -3.00 -77.44 6.52
C ASN A 443 -2.21 -77.49 7.84
N VAL A 444 -0.97 -77.99 7.81
CA VAL A 444 -0.11 -78.15 9.00
C VAL A 444 0.61 -76.86 9.36
N ALA A 445 0.86 -76.00 8.37
CA ALA A 445 1.51 -74.71 8.57
C ALA A 445 0.64 -73.59 8.00
N CYS A 446 0.58 -72.48 8.74
CA CYS A 446 -0.03 -71.24 8.30
C CYS A 446 1.07 -70.18 8.22
N TYR A 447 1.06 -69.42 7.14
CA TYR A 447 2.01 -68.35 6.89
C TYR A 447 1.25 -67.05 6.82
N GLU A 448 1.60 -66.12 7.70
CA GLU A 448 1.18 -64.74 7.61
C GLU A 448 2.24 -63.94 6.86
N ILE A 449 1.84 -63.35 5.72
CA ILE A 449 2.68 -62.45 4.93
C ILE A 449 2.15 -61.05 5.16
N LYS A 450 2.96 -60.17 5.75
CA LYS A 450 2.70 -58.73 5.78
C LYS A 450 3.53 -58.05 4.71
N PHE A 451 2.94 -57.13 3.98
CA PHE A 451 3.65 -56.36 2.96
C PHE A 451 3.23 -54.90 3.01
N ASN A 452 4.06 -54.02 2.46
CA ASN A 452 3.77 -52.61 2.31
C ASN A 452 3.96 -52.18 0.85
N ILE A 453 3.35 -51.07 0.49
CA ILE A 453 3.62 -50.39 -0.79
C ILE A 453 4.73 -49.38 -0.55
N ILE A 454 5.83 -49.50 -1.31
CA ILE A 454 7.01 -48.64 -1.15
C ILE A 454 7.06 -47.48 -2.15
N ASP A 455 6.56 -47.70 -3.36
CA ASP A 455 6.58 -46.72 -4.45
C ASP A 455 5.50 -47.02 -5.51
N VAL A 456 5.35 -46.13 -6.49
CA VAL A 456 4.54 -46.33 -7.71
C VAL A 456 5.49 -46.54 -8.89
N SER A 457 5.44 -47.74 -9.46
CA SER A 457 6.31 -48.16 -10.58
C SER A 457 5.65 -47.97 -11.94
N ASN A 458 4.31 -48.04 -12.02
CA ASN A 458 3.54 -47.78 -13.24
C ASN A 458 2.38 -46.83 -12.93
N TRP A 459 2.63 -45.54 -13.21
CA TRP A 459 1.71 -44.44 -12.93
C TRP A 459 0.43 -44.47 -13.77
N ASP A 460 0.46 -45.05 -14.97
CA ASP A 460 -0.73 -45.16 -15.82
C ASP A 460 -1.73 -46.17 -15.23
N SER A 461 -1.24 -47.35 -14.82
CA SER A 461 -2.06 -48.34 -14.10
C SER A 461 -2.51 -47.79 -12.74
N PHE A 462 -1.62 -47.12 -12.02
CA PHE A 462 -1.95 -46.50 -10.73
C PHE A 462 -3.08 -45.47 -10.90
N HIS A 463 -2.96 -44.55 -11.85
CA HIS A 463 -3.98 -43.54 -12.11
C HIS A 463 -5.30 -44.14 -12.60
N LYS A 464 -5.27 -45.14 -13.50
CA LYS A 464 -6.48 -45.84 -13.97
C LYS A 464 -7.29 -46.43 -12.80
N ASN A 465 -6.60 -46.99 -11.81
CA ASN A 465 -7.24 -47.59 -10.64
C ASN A 465 -7.70 -46.57 -9.60
N GLN A 466 -7.32 -45.30 -9.71
CA GLN A 466 -7.79 -44.24 -8.80
C GLN A 466 -9.31 -44.14 -8.79
N ILE A 467 -9.95 -44.29 -9.96
CA ILE A 467 -11.42 -44.26 -10.07
C ILE A 467 -12.04 -45.48 -9.36
N LYS A 468 -11.41 -46.67 -9.48
CA LYS A 468 -11.89 -47.91 -8.86
C LYS A 468 -11.81 -47.86 -7.34
N TYR A 469 -10.76 -47.25 -6.79
CA TYR A 469 -10.45 -47.26 -5.35
C TYR A 469 -10.60 -45.89 -4.67
N TYR A 470 -11.32 -44.95 -5.29
CA TYR A 470 -11.48 -43.61 -4.73
C TYR A 470 -12.11 -43.67 -3.33
N GLY A 471 -11.37 -43.21 -2.33
CA GLY A 471 -11.78 -43.22 -0.92
C GLY A 471 -11.85 -44.62 -0.27
N ASN A 472 -11.32 -45.67 -0.90
CA ASN A 472 -11.39 -47.05 -0.38
C ASN A 472 -10.08 -47.82 -0.57
N THR A 473 -9.04 -47.39 0.15
CA THR A 473 -7.72 -48.04 0.16
C THR A 473 -7.77 -49.45 0.72
N SER A 474 -8.68 -49.74 1.65
CA SER A 474 -8.85 -51.09 2.21
C SER A 474 -9.31 -52.10 1.16
N LEU A 475 -10.21 -51.70 0.24
CA LEU A 475 -10.60 -52.55 -0.90
C LEU A 475 -9.43 -52.78 -1.84
N GLU A 476 -8.62 -51.76 -2.09
CA GLU A 476 -7.42 -51.91 -2.93
C GLU A 476 -6.43 -52.91 -2.31
N TYR A 477 -6.15 -52.79 -1.01
CA TYR A 477 -5.33 -53.75 -0.29
C TYR A 477 -5.90 -55.17 -0.30
N LYS A 478 -7.23 -55.31 -0.19
CA LYS A 478 -7.90 -56.61 -0.28
C LYS A 478 -7.69 -57.25 -1.66
N ASP A 479 -7.85 -56.47 -2.72
CA ASP A 479 -7.67 -56.95 -4.10
C ASP A 479 -6.20 -57.34 -4.35
N ILE A 480 -5.23 -56.48 -3.99
CA ILE A 480 -3.79 -56.78 -4.07
C ILE A 480 -3.47 -58.05 -3.26
N SER A 481 -3.98 -58.15 -2.03
CA SER A 481 -3.75 -59.32 -1.17
C SER A 481 -4.31 -60.61 -1.77
N SER A 482 -5.50 -60.53 -2.39
CA SER A 482 -6.13 -61.66 -3.06
C SER A 482 -5.30 -62.15 -4.25
N ASP A 483 -4.75 -61.23 -5.04
CA ASP A 483 -3.91 -61.58 -6.18
C ASP A 483 -2.57 -62.21 -5.78
N ILE A 484 -1.91 -61.65 -4.76
CA ILE A 484 -0.68 -62.22 -4.22
C ILE A 484 -0.98 -63.62 -3.65
N LYS A 485 -2.02 -63.75 -2.83
CA LYS A 485 -2.45 -65.02 -2.23
C LYS A 485 -2.70 -66.08 -3.30
N SER A 486 -3.54 -65.77 -4.29
CA SER A 486 -3.93 -66.70 -5.34
C SER A 486 -2.72 -67.19 -6.13
N ASN A 487 -1.77 -66.30 -6.46
CA ASN A 487 -0.56 -66.68 -7.17
C ASN A 487 0.34 -67.60 -6.34
N ILE A 488 0.54 -67.29 -5.06
CA ILE A 488 1.36 -68.13 -4.17
C ILE A 488 0.71 -69.50 -4.00
N GLU A 489 -0.59 -69.56 -3.69
CA GLU A 489 -1.34 -70.81 -3.52
C GLU A 489 -1.35 -71.66 -4.79
N LEU A 490 -1.51 -71.05 -5.97
CA LEU A 490 -1.39 -71.77 -7.24
C LEU A 490 0.01 -72.37 -7.41
N ALA A 491 1.07 -71.60 -7.13
CA ALA A 491 2.43 -72.12 -7.19
C ALA A 491 2.68 -73.26 -6.19
N PHE A 492 2.07 -73.23 -5.00
CA PHE A 492 2.09 -74.33 -4.04
C PHE A 492 1.35 -75.59 -4.54
N LYS A 493 0.28 -75.42 -5.31
CA LYS A 493 -0.45 -76.54 -5.91
C LYS A 493 0.32 -77.19 -7.06
N TYR A 494 1.03 -76.40 -7.86
CA TYR A 494 1.76 -76.88 -9.04
C TYR A 494 3.13 -77.48 -8.72
N ASN A 495 3.83 -77.00 -7.69
CA ASN A 495 5.10 -77.59 -7.29
C ASN A 495 4.85 -78.81 -6.38
N ASP A 496 5.21 -79.98 -6.91
CA ASP A 496 4.88 -81.30 -6.38
C ASP A 496 5.11 -81.39 -4.87
N SER A 497 4.01 -81.67 -4.15
CA SER A 497 3.86 -81.55 -2.69
C SER A 497 4.82 -82.40 -1.86
N THR A 498 5.51 -83.34 -2.48
CA THR A 498 6.55 -84.18 -1.88
C THR A 498 7.85 -83.41 -1.60
N SER A 499 8.24 -82.47 -2.48
CA SER A 499 9.51 -81.73 -2.37
C SER A 499 9.52 -80.60 -1.34
N LEU A 500 8.34 -80.12 -0.91
CA LEU A 500 8.19 -79.06 0.09
C LEU A 500 8.07 -79.61 1.53
N LYS A 501 7.67 -80.88 1.69
CA LYS A 501 7.54 -81.53 3.00
C LYS A 501 8.87 -81.90 3.64
N GLU A 502 9.90 -82.10 2.83
CA GLU A 502 11.25 -82.50 3.28
C GLU A 502 12.18 -81.30 3.50
N LYS A 503 11.75 -80.09 3.16
CA LYS A 503 12.53 -78.86 3.26
C LYS A 503 12.51 -78.30 4.68
N ASP A 504 13.65 -77.74 5.12
CA ASP A 504 13.71 -76.98 6.37
C ASP A 504 12.78 -75.77 6.28
N ALA A 505 12.28 -75.31 7.44
CA ALA A 505 11.41 -74.13 7.54
C ALA A 505 12.02 -72.92 6.82
N ARG A 506 13.34 -72.75 6.91
CA ARG A 506 14.07 -71.67 6.22
C ARG A 506 13.97 -71.75 4.70
N ASP A 507 14.00 -72.95 4.13
CA ASP A 507 13.89 -73.15 2.69
C ASP A 507 12.48 -72.85 2.18
N ILE A 508 11.46 -73.12 3.00
CA ILE A 508 10.08 -72.78 2.71
C ILE A 508 9.87 -71.27 2.79
N ASP A 509 10.44 -70.62 3.80
CA ASP A 509 10.37 -69.16 3.95
C ASP A 509 11.02 -68.45 2.75
N LEU A 510 12.23 -68.89 2.35
CA LEU A 510 12.91 -68.39 1.15
C LEU A 510 12.09 -68.63 -0.13
N TYR A 511 11.42 -69.79 -0.22
CA TYR A 511 10.58 -70.12 -1.37
C TYR A 511 9.33 -69.22 -1.43
N ILE A 512 8.66 -68.96 -0.30
CA ILE A 512 7.52 -68.04 -0.22
C ILE A 512 7.94 -66.62 -0.59
N THR A 513 9.09 -66.14 -0.09
CA THR A 513 9.62 -64.83 -0.45
C THR A 513 9.86 -64.71 -1.95
N ARG A 514 10.45 -65.73 -2.60
CA ARG A 514 10.62 -65.74 -4.06
C ARG A 514 9.30 -65.76 -4.82
N LEU A 515 8.30 -66.50 -4.33
CA LEU A 515 6.96 -66.49 -4.94
C LEU A 515 6.32 -65.11 -4.82
N PHE A 516 6.46 -64.45 -3.67
CA PHE A 516 6.01 -63.08 -3.47
C PHE A 516 6.71 -62.11 -4.44
N GLU A 517 8.03 -62.18 -4.58
CA GLU A 517 8.80 -61.40 -5.56
C GLU A 517 8.30 -61.64 -7.00
N ASN A 518 7.97 -62.88 -7.36
CA ASN A 518 7.43 -63.20 -8.68
C ASN A 518 6.05 -62.55 -8.93
N THR A 519 5.27 -62.31 -7.88
CA THR A 519 3.98 -61.60 -8.01
C THR A 519 4.13 -60.11 -8.30
N GLN A 520 5.32 -59.52 -8.04
CA GLN A 520 5.57 -58.08 -8.20
C GLN A 520 5.24 -57.59 -9.61
N SER A 521 5.61 -58.35 -10.65
CA SER A 521 5.34 -57.96 -12.04
C SER A 521 3.84 -57.84 -12.34
N LYS A 522 3.03 -58.78 -11.83
CA LYS A 522 1.57 -58.73 -11.94
C LYS A 522 1.02 -57.53 -11.19
N ILE A 523 1.44 -57.33 -9.94
CA ILE A 523 0.95 -56.23 -9.10
C ILE A 523 1.33 -54.86 -9.67
N THR A 524 2.55 -54.68 -10.17
CA THR A 524 2.97 -53.47 -10.90
C THR A 524 2.11 -53.23 -12.13
N ASN A 525 1.84 -54.26 -12.93
CA ASN A 525 1.05 -54.10 -14.16
C ASN A 525 -0.42 -53.78 -13.86
N GLU A 526 -1.00 -54.44 -12.87
CA GLU A 526 -2.41 -54.35 -12.55
C GLU A 526 -2.74 -53.13 -11.70
N TYR A 527 -1.95 -52.86 -10.66
CA TYR A 527 -2.20 -51.81 -9.66
C TYR A 527 -1.29 -50.59 -9.80
N GLY A 528 -0.14 -50.74 -10.47
CA GLY A 528 0.85 -49.67 -10.63
C GLY A 528 1.84 -49.53 -9.48
N VAL A 529 1.70 -50.32 -8.42
CA VAL A 529 2.47 -50.17 -7.17
C VAL A 529 3.66 -51.11 -7.10
N LEU A 530 4.70 -50.69 -6.39
CA LEU A 530 5.87 -51.48 -6.02
C LEU A 530 5.71 -51.97 -4.58
N LEU A 531 5.80 -53.27 -4.36
CA LEU A 531 5.72 -53.87 -3.03
C LEU A 531 7.11 -53.83 -2.37
N GLY A 532 7.12 -53.63 -1.06
CA GLY A 532 8.32 -53.83 -0.25
C GLY A 532 8.57 -55.30 0.06
N GLU A 533 9.69 -55.57 0.71
CA GLU A 533 10.03 -56.91 1.15
C GLU A 533 8.95 -57.46 2.10
N PRO A 534 8.47 -58.70 1.88
CA PRO A 534 7.44 -59.28 2.73
C PRO A 534 8.02 -59.63 4.10
N TYR A 535 7.26 -59.31 5.15
CA TYR A 535 7.51 -59.85 6.48
C TYR A 535 6.70 -61.13 6.67
N LEU A 536 7.41 -62.25 6.69
CA LEU A 536 6.84 -63.58 6.86
C LEU A 536 6.82 -63.97 8.33
N THR A 537 5.66 -64.35 8.84
CA THR A 537 5.51 -64.97 10.17
C THR A 537 4.90 -66.34 10.00
N ARG A 538 5.63 -67.37 10.41
CA ARG A 538 5.08 -68.72 10.49
C ARG A 538 4.17 -68.80 11.71
N ILE A 539 2.88 -68.96 11.46
CA ILE A 539 1.90 -69.27 12.49
C ILE A 539 1.82 -70.79 12.52
N LEU A 540 2.46 -71.41 13.52
CA LEU A 540 2.31 -72.84 13.75
C LEU A 540 0.84 -73.13 14.03
N VAL A 541 0.17 -73.78 13.08
CA VAL A 541 -1.04 -74.51 13.39
C VAL A 541 -0.55 -75.74 14.11
N CYS A 542 -0.68 -75.75 15.44
CA CYS A 542 -0.51 -77.00 16.17
C CYS A 542 -1.45 -78.00 15.49
N ASN A 543 -0.87 -78.98 14.79
CA ASN A 543 -1.50 -80.27 14.58
C ASN A 543 -1.66 -80.91 15.96
N GLY A 544 -2.48 -80.32 16.82
CA GLY A 544 -3.13 -81.03 17.90
C GLY A 544 -4.12 -81.96 17.22
N ASN A 545 -3.59 -83.11 16.78
CA ASN A 545 -4.31 -84.33 16.42
C ASN A 545 -5.76 -84.05 15.97
N THR A 546 -5.94 -83.61 14.72
CA THR A 546 -7.22 -83.29 14.06
C THR A 546 -8.17 -84.49 13.92
N ASN A 547 -7.84 -85.63 14.52
CA ASN A 547 -8.77 -86.73 14.73
C ASN A 547 -9.84 -86.42 15.79
N ASN A 548 -9.86 -85.24 16.41
CA ASN A 548 -11.02 -84.81 17.18
C ASN A 548 -12.09 -84.24 16.23
N PRO A 549 -13.15 -85.00 15.89
CA PRO A 549 -14.18 -84.56 14.94
C PRO A 549 -14.90 -83.30 15.40
N VAL A 550 -14.86 -82.99 16.70
CA VAL A 550 -15.46 -81.79 17.28
C VAL A 550 -14.69 -80.53 16.87
N ILE A 551 -13.35 -80.57 16.89
CA ILE A 551 -12.52 -79.43 16.45
C ILE A 551 -12.73 -79.19 14.95
N GLY A 552 -12.77 -80.26 14.15
CA GLY A 552 -13.05 -80.15 12.70
C GLY A 552 -14.40 -79.49 12.40
N ALA A 553 -15.45 -79.89 13.11
CA ALA A 553 -16.78 -79.28 12.96
C ALA A 553 -16.82 -77.81 13.41
N LEU A 554 -16.13 -77.47 14.51
CA LEU A 554 -16.05 -76.10 15.01
C LEU A 554 -15.26 -75.19 14.05
N THR A 555 -14.16 -75.67 13.47
CA THR A 555 -13.38 -74.91 12.49
C THR A 555 -14.19 -74.62 11.23
N LYS A 556 -14.90 -75.63 10.70
CA LYS A 556 -15.80 -75.44 9.55
C LYS A 556 -16.90 -74.42 9.84
N LYS A 557 -17.53 -74.51 11.02
CA LYS A 557 -18.55 -73.54 11.44
C LYS A 557 -17.99 -72.12 11.61
N ARG A 558 -16.73 -72.00 12.06
CA ARG A 558 -16.04 -70.70 12.15
C ARG A 558 -15.83 -70.07 10.77
N GLU A 559 -15.45 -70.87 9.78
CA GLU A 559 -15.27 -70.42 8.40
C GLU A 559 -16.59 -69.90 7.82
N GLU A 560 -17.69 -70.65 7.97
CA GLU A 560 -19.04 -70.24 7.55
C GLU A 560 -19.45 -68.90 8.19
N LEU A 561 -19.20 -68.71 9.50
CA LEU A 561 -19.48 -67.44 10.17
C LEU A 561 -18.59 -66.29 9.73
N THR A 562 -17.35 -66.58 9.31
CA THR A 562 -16.41 -65.56 8.83
C THR A 562 -16.85 -65.05 7.45
N GLU A 563 -17.35 -65.92 6.58
CA GLU A 563 -17.95 -65.51 5.30
C GLU A 563 -19.17 -64.59 5.52
N LEU A 564 -20.07 -64.97 6.42
CA LEU A 564 -21.22 -64.13 6.79
C LEU A 564 -20.81 -62.78 7.40
N LEU A 565 -19.68 -62.73 8.12
CA LEU A 565 -19.16 -61.48 8.69
C LEU A 565 -18.64 -60.55 7.59
N VAL A 566 -18.00 -61.10 6.56
CA VAL A 566 -17.56 -60.33 5.40
C VAL A 566 -18.77 -59.73 4.68
N GLU A 567 -19.86 -60.47 4.52
CA GLU A 567 -21.10 -59.95 3.95
C GLU A 567 -21.68 -58.79 4.80
N ALA A 568 -21.72 -58.96 6.13
CA ALA A 568 -22.22 -57.92 7.04
C ALA A 568 -21.35 -56.65 7.04
N ILE A 569 -20.02 -56.78 6.85
CA ILE A 569 -19.11 -55.64 6.69
C ILE A 569 -19.42 -54.89 5.39
N VAL A 570 -19.67 -55.61 4.30
CA VAL A 570 -20.01 -55.02 3.00
C VAL A 570 -21.38 -54.33 3.03
N SER A 571 -22.35 -54.86 3.79
CA SER A 571 -23.69 -54.28 3.93
C SER A 571 -23.82 -53.22 5.04
N ASP A 572 -22.73 -52.91 5.74
CA ASP A 572 -22.66 -51.99 6.89
C ASP A 572 -23.65 -52.28 8.04
N ASP A 573 -23.91 -53.56 8.31
CA ASP A 573 -24.85 -54.00 9.36
C ASP A 573 -24.12 -54.20 10.70
N GLU A 574 -23.99 -53.12 11.47
CA GLU A 574 -23.25 -53.07 12.75
C GLU A 574 -23.77 -54.01 13.85
N GLU A 575 -25.07 -54.35 13.83
CA GLU A 575 -25.63 -55.30 14.79
C GLU A 575 -25.22 -56.72 14.44
N ARG A 576 -25.35 -57.08 13.15
CA ARG A 576 -24.94 -58.38 12.64
C ARG A 576 -23.42 -58.59 12.72
N LYS A 577 -22.62 -57.55 12.50
CA LYS A 577 -21.15 -57.57 12.74
C LYS A 577 -20.83 -57.96 14.19
N ARG A 578 -21.50 -57.34 15.17
CA ARG A 578 -21.29 -57.64 16.60
C ARG A 578 -21.70 -59.07 16.96
N GLU A 579 -22.84 -59.55 16.45
CA GLU A 579 -23.33 -60.91 16.73
C GLU A 579 -22.40 -61.99 16.15
N LEU A 580 -21.96 -61.80 14.89
CA LEU A 580 -21.08 -62.74 14.21
C LEU A 580 -19.69 -62.77 14.87
N ASN A 581 -19.14 -61.62 15.26
CA ASN A 581 -17.89 -61.56 16.02
C ASN A 581 -17.98 -62.30 17.37
N SER A 582 -19.07 -62.07 18.14
CA SER A 582 -19.28 -62.79 19.40
C SER A 582 -19.39 -64.30 19.19
N SER A 583 -20.04 -64.73 18.10
CA SER A 583 -20.20 -66.14 17.75
C SER A 583 -18.87 -66.80 17.36
N ILE A 584 -18.03 -66.10 16.59
CA ILE A 584 -16.67 -66.54 16.24
C ILE A 584 -15.80 -66.62 17.49
N GLU A 585 -15.88 -65.64 18.39
CA GLU A 585 -15.10 -65.63 19.65
C GLU A 585 -15.48 -66.82 20.55
N LYS A 586 -16.78 -67.12 20.67
CA LYS A 586 -17.25 -68.32 21.40
C LYS A 586 -16.68 -69.60 20.80
N ILE A 587 -16.68 -69.74 19.47
CA ILE A 587 -16.10 -70.92 18.81
C ILE A 587 -14.59 -71.01 19.06
N ASN A 588 -13.87 -69.90 18.95
CA ASN A 588 -12.43 -69.87 19.24
C ASN A 588 -12.14 -70.28 20.69
N LYS A 589 -12.94 -69.81 21.65
CA LYS A 589 -12.84 -70.20 23.06
C LYS A 589 -13.13 -71.69 23.26
N SER A 590 -14.14 -72.24 22.59
CA SER A 590 -14.44 -73.68 22.62
C SER A 590 -13.31 -74.51 22.03
N ILE A 591 -12.71 -74.08 20.90
CA ILE A 591 -11.56 -74.75 20.31
C ILE A 591 -10.36 -74.70 21.28
N GLN A 592 -10.08 -73.54 21.90
CA GLN A 592 -9.01 -73.42 22.88
C GLN A 592 -9.19 -74.31 24.11
N MET A 593 -10.41 -74.40 24.65
CA MET A 593 -10.70 -75.29 25.77
C MET A 593 -10.47 -76.76 25.41
N ILE A 594 -10.95 -77.21 24.25
CA ILE A 594 -10.74 -78.59 23.79
C ILE A 594 -9.24 -78.88 23.58
N LEU A 595 -8.49 -77.90 23.08
CA LEU A 595 -7.04 -78.02 22.91
C LEU A 595 -6.31 -78.06 24.26
N GLN A 596 -6.72 -77.25 25.25
CA GLN A 596 -6.16 -77.30 26.61
C GLN A 596 -6.45 -78.63 27.32
N ASP A 597 -7.68 -79.14 27.23
CA ASP A 597 -8.05 -80.44 27.80
C ASP A 597 -7.25 -81.60 27.17
N SER A 598 -6.86 -81.48 25.90
CA SER A 598 -6.02 -82.47 25.21
C SER A 598 -4.54 -82.42 25.60
N LEU A 599 -4.09 -81.37 26.30
CA LEU A 599 -2.73 -81.18 26.79
C LEU A 599 -2.53 -81.73 28.22
N GLU A 600 -3.59 -82.00 28.99
CA GLU A 600 -3.52 -82.57 30.36
C GLU A 600 -3.49 -84.11 30.41
N LEU A 601 -2.68 -84.77 29.57
CA LEU A 601 -2.25 -86.17 29.81
C LEU A 601 -0.98 -86.19 30.66
N PRO A 602 -0.81 -87.14 31.60
CA PRO A 602 0.28 -87.10 32.57
C PRO A 602 1.63 -87.29 31.85
N LEU A 603 2.43 -86.23 31.84
CA LEU A 603 3.86 -86.26 31.54
C LEU A 603 4.55 -87.17 32.57
N ASN A 604 4.75 -88.44 32.19
CA ASN A 604 5.76 -89.27 32.84
C ASN A 604 7.13 -88.64 32.54
N GLN A 605 7.88 -88.43 33.62
CA GLN A 605 9.19 -87.80 33.67
C GLN A 605 10.16 -88.44 32.67
N SER A 606 10.71 -87.64 31.76
CA SER A 606 12.04 -87.88 31.20
C SER A 606 12.79 -86.57 31.05
N ASN A 607 13.85 -86.46 31.84
CA ASN A 607 14.87 -85.41 31.84
C ASN A 607 15.32 -85.03 30.44
N TYR A 608 15.18 -83.76 30.06
CA TYR A 608 16.19 -83.04 29.29
C TYR A 608 16.20 -81.57 29.71
N GLY A 609 17.31 -81.16 30.32
CA GLY A 609 17.56 -79.80 30.73
C GLY A 609 17.80 -78.90 29.52
N VAL A 610 17.16 -77.74 29.52
CA VAL A 610 17.52 -76.62 28.65
C VAL A 610 17.83 -75.43 29.54
N LYS A 611 19.07 -74.94 29.41
CA LYS A 611 19.58 -73.73 30.04
C LYS A 611 18.81 -72.52 29.53
N SER A 612 18.37 -71.67 30.44
CA SER A 612 17.94 -70.31 30.17
C SER A 612 19.10 -69.52 29.54
N ILE A 613 18.84 -68.85 28.42
CA ILE A 613 19.65 -67.76 27.92
C ILE A 613 18.85 -66.49 28.22
N ASP A 614 19.38 -65.71 29.15
CA ASP A 614 18.93 -64.35 29.42
C ASP A 614 19.27 -63.46 28.23
N TYR A 615 18.27 -62.73 27.71
CA TYR A 615 18.52 -61.59 26.84
C TYR A 615 18.26 -60.30 27.62
N TYR A 616 19.32 -59.49 27.68
CA TYR A 616 19.36 -58.13 28.15
C TYR A 616 18.40 -57.24 27.34
N GLU A 617 17.62 -56.43 28.07
CA GLU A 617 17.09 -55.16 27.58
C GLU A 617 18.24 -54.13 27.59
N GLU A 618 18.53 -53.49 26.46
CA GLU A 618 19.16 -52.15 26.44
C GLU A 618 18.57 -51.28 25.31
N GLU A 619 18.10 -50.11 25.77
CA GLU A 619 18.04 -48.75 25.18
C GLU A 619 17.46 -48.49 23.78
#